data_AF-A0A7C3PHC5-F1
#
_entry.id   AF-A0A7C3PHC5-F1
#
_cell.length_a   1.000
_cell.length_b   1.000
_cell.length_c   1.000
_cell.angle_alpha   90.00
_cell.angle_beta   90.00
_cell.angle_gamma   90.00
#
_symmetry.space_group_name_H-M   'P 1'
#
loop_
_entity.id
_entity.type
_entity.pdbx_description
1 polymer ?
#
loop_
_entity_poly.entity_id
_entity_poly.type
_entity_poly.pdbx_seq_one_letter_code
_entity_poly.pdbx_strand_id
1 'polypeptide(L)'
;MVRDRAGGLVRKSGINPLPIIIFVVVALAAGGGLYAWDYSWRQQQEAARRPPSPDVLARNLVENIIGKDTVKDVQVDTAAGTVAITFESATFKPEDAAGDPGFAKKAREYLTAEAKLASGAILLVGPQLGAQQPVLQNVRNVTLTIVYKGATLATAVAEPGKDPQITFVDSRLQ
;
A
#
# COMPACT_ATOMS: atom_id res chain seq x y z
N MET A 1 45.46 40.86 14.03
CA MET A 1 44.68 41.77 13.17
C MET A 1 44.86 41.35 11.72
N VAL A 2 43.94 40.55 11.18
CA VAL A 2 43.98 40.09 9.79
C VAL A 2 43.29 41.17 8.95
N ARG A 3 44.08 41.93 8.18
CA ARG A 3 43.63 43.01 7.29
C ARG A 3 43.09 42.43 5.98
N ASP A 4 41.94 42.95 5.59
CA ASP A 4 41.19 42.68 4.37
C ASP A 4 42.05 42.62 3.09
N ARG A 5 42.05 41.47 2.43
CA ARG A 5 42.65 41.25 1.10
C ARG A 5 41.66 41.50 -0.05
N ALA A 6 40.74 42.45 0.10
CA ALA A 6 39.76 42.77 -0.96
C ALA A 6 40.19 43.90 -1.90
N GLY A 7 41.22 44.69 -1.55
CA GLY A 7 41.56 45.94 -2.27
C GLY A 7 42.50 45.84 -3.47
N GLY A 8 43.02 44.64 -3.80
CA GLY A 8 44.14 44.50 -4.74
C GLY A 8 43.78 44.60 -6.23
N LEU A 9 42.56 44.22 -6.62
CA LEU A 9 42.15 44.14 -8.04
C LEU A 9 41.72 45.48 -8.64
N VAL A 10 41.30 46.45 -7.81
CA VAL A 10 40.71 47.71 -8.29
C VAL A 10 41.76 48.67 -8.85
N ARG A 11 42.99 48.66 -8.33
CA ARG A 11 43.99 49.70 -8.63
C ARG A 11 44.80 49.49 -9.91
N LYS A 12 44.73 48.32 -10.57
CA LYS A 12 45.62 47.99 -11.69
C LYS A 12 44.96 47.91 -13.07
N SER A 13 43.63 47.92 -13.15
CA SER A 13 42.88 47.69 -14.41
C SER A 13 41.68 48.62 -14.65
N GLY A 14 41.28 49.47 -13.69
CA GLY A 14 40.13 50.38 -13.83
C GLY A 14 38.76 49.67 -13.85
N ILE A 15 38.72 48.36 -13.64
CA ILE A 15 37.50 47.56 -13.65
C ILE A 15 36.89 47.55 -12.25
N ASN A 16 35.65 48.01 -12.12
CA ASN A 16 34.87 47.85 -10.89
C ASN A 16 34.48 46.36 -10.76
N PRO A 17 34.96 45.62 -9.74
CA PRO A 17 34.68 44.19 -9.61
C PRO A 17 33.26 43.91 -9.09
N LEU A 18 32.56 44.92 -8.57
CA LEU A 18 31.23 44.79 -7.99
C LEU A 18 30.20 44.14 -8.95
N PRO A 19 30.03 44.59 -10.21
CA PRO A 19 29.14 43.94 -11.17
C PRO A 19 29.52 42.49 -11.48
N ILE A 20 30.81 42.16 -11.50
CA ILE A 20 31.30 40.79 -11.73
C ILE A 20 30.90 39.89 -10.55
N ILE A 21 31.11 40.37 -9.32
CA ILE A 21 30.75 39.63 -8.11
C ILE A 21 29.23 39.41 -8.06
N ILE A 22 28.44 40.45 -8.35
CA ILE A 22 26.97 40.35 -8.38
C ILE A 22 26.54 39.32 -9.43
N PHE A 23 27.12 39.36 -10.63
CA PHE A 23 26.81 38.40 -11.68
C PHE A 23 27.11 36.96 -11.26
N VAL A 24 28.27 36.71 -10.64
CA VAL A 24 28.65 35.39 -10.15
C VAL A 24 27.68 34.89 -9.07
N VAL A 25 27.30 35.75 -8.12
CA VAL A 25 26.33 35.38 -7.07
C VAL A 25 24.97 35.05 -7.66
N VAL A 26 24.48 35.86 -8.61
CA VAL A 26 23.21 35.60 -9.30
C VAL A 26 23.27 34.31 -10.11
N ALA A 27 24.37 34.06 -10.82
CA ALA A 27 24.57 32.84 -11.59
C ALA A 27 24.60 31.59 -10.70
N LEU A 28 25.26 31.66 -9.53
CA LEU A 28 25.28 30.57 -8.55
C LEU A 28 23.91 30.33 -7.93
N ALA A 29 23.17 31.40 -7.60
CA ALA A 29 21.82 31.29 -7.06
C ALA A 29 20.85 30.68 -8.08
N ALA A 30 20.91 31.15 -9.34
CA ALA A 30 20.10 30.61 -10.42
C ALA A 30 20.46 29.15 -10.74
N GLY A 31 21.75 28.82 -10.83
CA GLY A 31 22.23 27.47 -11.07
C GLY A 31 21.87 26.50 -9.94
N GLY A 32 22.05 26.91 -8.68
CA GLY A 32 21.67 26.12 -7.51
C GLY A 32 20.15 25.94 -7.39
N GLY A 33 19.38 26.99 -7.67
CA GLY A 33 17.92 26.92 -7.69
C GLY A 33 17.38 25.98 -8.76
N LEU A 34 17.94 26.04 -9.98
CA LEU A 34 17.56 25.16 -11.09
C LEU A 34 17.93 23.70 -10.78
N TYR A 35 19.09 23.46 -10.17
CA TYR A 35 19.52 22.12 -9.76
C TYR A 35 18.60 21.53 -8.69
N ALA A 36 18.28 22.30 -7.65
CA ALA A 36 17.38 21.84 -6.58
C ALA A 36 15.96 21.56 -7.11
N TRP A 37 15.48 22.39 -8.04
CA TRP A 37 14.18 22.18 -8.70
C TRP A 37 14.18 20.93 -9.57
N ASP A 38 15.18 20.73 -10.43
CA ASP A 38 15.30 19.53 -11.27
C ASP A 38 15.43 18.25 -10.42
N TYR A 39 16.19 18.31 -9.33
CA TYR A 39 16.32 17.19 -8.39
C TYR A 39 14.99 16.84 -7.73
N SER A 40 14.27 17.84 -7.22
CA SER A 40 12.93 17.64 -6.64
C SER A 40 11.93 17.09 -7.67
N TRP A 41 11.95 17.62 -8.89
CA TRP A 41 11.08 17.18 -9.98
C TRP A 41 11.34 15.72 -10.34
N ARG A 42 12.60 15.30 -10.44
CA ARG A 42 12.98 13.90 -10.69
C ARG A 42 12.52 12.98 -9.57
N GLN A 43 12.71 13.38 -8.31
CA GLN A 43 12.20 12.58 -7.19
C GLN A 43 10.68 12.40 -7.23
N GLN A 44 9.93 13.44 -7.59
CA GLN A 44 8.48 13.34 -7.74
C GLN A 44 8.08 12.41 -8.89
N GLN A 45 8.79 12.43 -10.03
CA GLN A 45 8.55 11.50 -11.12
C GLN A 45 8.92 10.05 -10.77
N GLU A 46 10.02 9.85 -10.05
CA GLU A 46 10.43 8.53 -9.57
C GLU A 46 9.41 7.98 -8.57
N ALA A 47 8.89 8.80 -7.67
CA ALA A 47 7.83 8.42 -6.75
C ALA A 47 6.53 8.06 -7.49
N ALA A 48 6.14 8.83 -8.51
CA ALA A 48 4.96 8.55 -9.32
C ALA A 48 5.08 7.27 -10.17
N ARG A 49 6.30 6.80 -10.44
CA ARG A 49 6.57 5.55 -11.17
C ARG A 49 6.76 4.34 -10.26
N ARG A 50 6.81 4.52 -8.94
CA ARG A 50 6.94 3.38 -8.03
C ARG A 50 5.64 2.59 -7.99
N PRO A 51 5.69 1.26 -8.12
CA PRO A 51 4.52 0.44 -7.90
C PRO A 51 3.94 0.71 -6.49
N PRO A 52 2.61 0.66 -6.32
CA PRO A 52 2.00 0.72 -5.00
C PRO A 52 2.55 -0.39 -4.09
N SER A 53 2.53 -0.14 -2.79
CA SER A 53 3.03 -1.12 -1.82
C SER A 53 2.20 -2.42 -1.88
N PRO A 54 2.81 -3.56 -1.52
CA PRO A 54 2.10 -4.85 -1.48
C PRO A 54 0.81 -4.81 -0.65
N ASP A 55 0.81 -4.09 0.47
CA ASP A 55 -0.36 -3.96 1.34
C ASP A 55 -1.52 -3.23 0.64
N VAL A 56 -1.23 -2.14 -0.08
CA VAL A 56 -2.24 -1.37 -0.82
C VAL A 56 -2.86 -2.20 -1.94
N LEU A 57 -2.06 -3.04 -2.61
CA LEU A 57 -2.58 -3.94 -3.63
C LEU A 57 -3.44 -5.04 -3.04
N ALA A 58 -2.97 -5.71 -2.00
CA ALA A 58 -3.73 -6.77 -1.34
C ALA A 58 -5.06 -6.23 -0.81
N ARG A 59 -5.05 -5.02 -0.22
CA ARG A 59 -6.26 -4.27 0.12
C ARG A 59 -7.16 -4.07 -1.09
N ASN A 60 -6.66 -3.46 -2.16
CA ASN A 60 -7.47 -3.13 -3.34
C ASN A 60 -8.05 -4.38 -4.02
N LEU A 61 -7.30 -5.49 -4.04
CA LEU A 61 -7.78 -6.77 -4.59
C LEU A 61 -8.95 -7.31 -3.77
N VAL A 62 -8.85 -7.30 -2.45
CA VAL A 62 -9.94 -7.75 -1.57
C VAL A 62 -11.12 -6.79 -1.60
N GLU A 63 -10.89 -5.49 -1.55
CA GLU A 63 -11.96 -4.48 -1.62
C GLU A 63 -12.71 -4.52 -2.96
N ASN A 64 -12.04 -4.85 -4.07
CA ASN A 64 -12.70 -5.01 -5.37
C ASN A 64 -13.62 -6.26 -5.42
N ILE A 65 -13.39 -7.24 -4.55
CA ILE A 65 -14.15 -8.49 -4.51
C ILE A 65 -15.26 -8.45 -3.45
N ILE A 66 -14.95 -8.00 -2.24
CA ILE A 66 -15.87 -7.98 -1.10
C ILE A 66 -16.70 -6.69 -1.09
N GLY A 67 -16.09 -5.56 -1.42
CA GLY A 67 -16.71 -4.25 -1.38
C GLY A 67 -15.73 -3.17 -0.95
N LYS A 68 -15.97 -1.94 -1.43
CA LYS A 68 -15.15 -0.78 -1.10
C LYS A 68 -15.18 -0.49 0.41
N ASP A 69 -14.05 -0.09 0.99
CA ASP A 69 -13.89 0.32 2.40
C ASP A 69 -14.21 -0.80 3.44
N THR A 70 -14.22 -2.06 2.99
CA THR A 70 -14.48 -3.24 3.84
C THR A 70 -13.22 -3.71 4.57
N VAL A 71 -12.04 -3.53 3.98
CA VAL A 71 -10.77 -3.98 4.56
C VAL A 71 -10.34 -3.04 5.68
N LYS A 72 -10.19 -3.58 6.89
CA LYS A 72 -9.77 -2.83 8.08
C LYS A 72 -8.26 -2.85 8.24
N ASP A 73 -7.64 -3.99 8.00
CA ASP A 73 -6.21 -4.18 8.20
C ASP A 73 -5.60 -5.13 7.16
N VAL A 74 -4.35 -4.86 6.79
CA VAL A 74 -3.56 -5.67 5.85
C VAL A 74 -2.11 -5.67 6.28
N GLN A 75 -1.54 -6.87 6.37
CA GLN A 75 -0.12 -7.07 6.63
C GLN A 75 0.44 -8.08 5.62
N VAL A 76 1.33 -7.61 4.76
CA VAL A 76 2.05 -8.47 3.81
C VAL A 76 3.49 -8.68 4.29
N ASP A 77 3.83 -9.90 4.65
CA ASP A 77 5.22 -10.30 4.88
C ASP A 77 5.79 -10.91 3.60
N THR A 78 6.57 -10.10 2.91
CA THR A 78 7.21 -10.46 1.65
C THR A 78 8.31 -11.50 1.81
N ALA A 79 8.95 -11.55 2.97
CA ALA A 79 10.06 -12.47 3.24
C ALA A 79 9.53 -13.86 3.59
N ALA A 80 8.46 -13.93 4.40
CA ALA A 80 7.79 -15.16 4.73
C ALA A 80 6.82 -15.64 3.63
N GLY A 81 6.45 -14.77 2.69
CA GLY A 81 5.46 -15.07 1.65
C GLY A 81 4.06 -15.24 2.25
N THR A 82 3.71 -14.44 3.25
CA THR A 82 2.43 -14.51 3.95
C THR A 82 1.66 -13.20 3.84
N VAL A 83 0.33 -13.30 3.79
CA VAL A 83 -0.57 -12.15 3.75
C VAL A 83 -1.63 -12.35 4.83
N ALA A 84 -1.75 -11.42 5.76
CA ALA A 84 -2.82 -11.38 6.75
C ALA A 84 -3.76 -10.21 6.44
N ILE A 85 -5.06 -10.47 6.34
CA ILE A 85 -6.06 -9.44 6.04
C ILE A 85 -7.24 -9.56 6.99
N THR A 86 -7.68 -8.43 7.50
CA THR A 86 -8.92 -8.30 8.25
C THR A 86 -9.92 -7.48 7.45
N PHE A 87 -11.11 -8.04 7.17
CA PHE A 87 -12.15 -7.36 6.42
C PHE A 87 -13.53 -7.56 7.03
N GLU A 88 -14.40 -6.58 6.81
CA GLU A 88 -15.78 -6.60 7.24
C GLU A 88 -16.66 -7.37 6.24
N SER A 89 -17.41 -8.36 6.72
CA SER A 89 -18.31 -9.16 5.90
C SER A 89 -19.44 -8.29 5.35
N ALA A 90 -19.68 -8.38 4.04
CA ALA A 90 -20.77 -7.69 3.37
C ALA A 90 -22.07 -8.52 3.38
N THR A 91 -21.95 -9.84 3.53
CA THR A 91 -23.07 -10.78 3.42
C THR A 91 -23.64 -11.22 4.76
N PHE A 92 -22.94 -11.00 5.88
CA PHE A 92 -23.44 -11.37 7.20
C PHE A 92 -24.53 -10.41 7.69
N LYS A 93 -25.77 -10.91 7.80
CA LYS A 93 -26.96 -10.16 8.22
C LYS A 93 -27.63 -10.80 9.43
N PRO A 94 -27.15 -10.53 10.66
CA PRO A 94 -27.68 -11.18 11.86
C PRO A 94 -29.13 -10.81 12.17
N GLU A 95 -29.65 -9.71 11.62
CA GLU A 95 -31.06 -9.33 11.68
C GLU A 95 -32.01 -10.40 11.13
N ASP A 96 -31.57 -11.19 10.15
CA ASP A 96 -32.37 -12.25 9.54
C ASP A 96 -32.40 -13.53 10.41
N ALA A 97 -31.55 -13.61 11.44
CA ALA A 97 -31.39 -14.80 12.26
C ALA A 97 -32.63 -15.16 13.10
N ALA A 98 -33.43 -14.16 13.51
CA ALA A 98 -34.60 -14.38 14.35
C ALA A 98 -35.77 -15.06 13.62
N GLY A 99 -35.76 -15.07 12.28
CA GLY A 99 -36.85 -15.61 11.46
C GLY A 99 -36.47 -16.86 10.64
N ASP A 100 -35.20 -17.25 10.60
CA ASP A 100 -34.72 -18.33 9.73
C ASP A 100 -33.96 -19.41 10.54
N PRO A 101 -34.56 -20.60 10.78
CA PRO A 101 -33.88 -21.70 11.45
C PRO A 101 -32.68 -22.25 10.65
N GLY A 102 -32.54 -21.90 9.36
CA GLY A 102 -31.39 -22.21 8.53
C GLY A 102 -30.32 -21.12 8.48
N PHE A 103 -30.46 -20.04 9.25
CA PHE A 103 -29.57 -18.87 9.21
C PHE A 103 -28.09 -19.26 9.36
N ALA A 104 -27.74 -20.00 10.42
CA ALA A 104 -26.34 -20.34 10.71
C ALA A 104 -25.69 -21.10 9.55
N LYS A 105 -26.43 -22.00 8.89
CA LYS A 105 -25.94 -22.74 7.71
C LYS A 105 -25.69 -21.79 6.53
N LYS A 106 -26.66 -20.94 6.19
CA LYS A 106 -26.52 -19.96 5.09
C LYS A 106 -25.40 -18.97 5.35
N ALA A 107 -25.29 -18.46 6.57
CA ALA A 107 -24.25 -17.53 6.96
C ALA A 107 -22.85 -18.17 6.85
N ARG A 108 -22.69 -19.43 7.28
CA ARG A 108 -21.44 -20.19 7.08
C ARG A 108 -21.11 -20.35 5.59
N GLU A 109 -22.10 -20.66 4.75
CA GLU A 109 -21.92 -20.77 3.29
C GLU A 109 -21.46 -19.44 2.67
N TYR A 110 -22.07 -18.31 3.05
CA TYR A 110 -21.68 -16.99 2.56
C TYR A 110 -20.29 -16.57 3.02
N LEU A 111 -19.97 -16.73 4.31
CA LEU A 111 -18.65 -16.42 4.85
C LEU A 111 -17.56 -17.31 4.21
N THR A 112 -17.90 -18.56 3.91
CA THR A 112 -17.01 -19.46 3.17
C THR A 112 -16.76 -18.97 1.75
N ALA A 113 -17.81 -18.52 1.06
CA ALA A 113 -17.68 -17.97 -0.28
C ALA A 113 -16.84 -16.67 -0.28
N GLU A 114 -17.07 -15.77 0.67
CA GLU A 114 -16.26 -14.54 0.83
C GLU A 114 -14.79 -14.88 1.07
N ALA A 115 -14.49 -15.82 1.99
CA ALA A 115 -13.14 -16.27 2.24
C ALA A 115 -12.47 -16.85 0.99
N LYS A 116 -13.18 -17.68 0.22
CA LYS A 116 -12.70 -18.27 -1.03
C LYS A 116 -12.40 -17.22 -2.10
N LEU A 117 -13.29 -16.24 -2.27
CA LEU A 117 -13.13 -15.19 -3.27
C LEU A 117 -11.98 -14.24 -2.89
N ALA A 118 -11.92 -13.79 -1.64
CA ALA A 118 -10.85 -12.89 -1.17
C ALA A 118 -9.47 -13.57 -1.21
N SER A 119 -9.37 -14.81 -0.71
CA SER A 119 -8.10 -15.55 -0.74
C SER A 119 -7.67 -15.88 -2.17
N GLY A 120 -8.61 -16.26 -3.04
CA GLY A 120 -8.36 -16.50 -4.46
C GLY A 120 -7.82 -15.27 -5.18
N ALA A 121 -8.35 -14.08 -4.93
CA ALA A 121 -7.87 -12.85 -5.56
C ALA A 121 -6.40 -12.53 -5.26
N ILE A 122 -5.90 -12.95 -4.09
CA ILE A 122 -4.51 -12.76 -3.67
C ILE A 122 -3.61 -13.89 -4.17
N LEU A 123 -4.08 -15.15 -4.08
CA LEU A 123 -3.30 -16.33 -4.46
C LEU A 123 -3.23 -16.54 -5.97
N LEU A 124 -4.21 -16.07 -6.73
CA LEU A 124 -4.30 -16.19 -8.20
C LEU A 124 -3.96 -14.87 -8.91
N VAL A 125 -3.01 -14.11 -8.37
CA VAL A 125 -2.51 -12.90 -9.04
C VAL A 125 -1.97 -13.31 -10.41
N GLY A 126 -2.71 -12.94 -11.45
CA GLY A 126 -2.39 -13.31 -12.83
C GLY A 126 -1.03 -12.77 -13.29
N PRO A 127 -0.46 -13.34 -14.36
CA PRO A 127 0.90 -13.00 -14.83
C PRO A 127 1.10 -11.51 -15.14
N GLN A 128 0.04 -10.78 -15.50
CA GLN A 128 0.08 -9.33 -15.78
C GLN A 128 0.29 -8.48 -14.51
N LEU A 129 -0.41 -8.81 -13.42
CA LEU A 129 -0.25 -8.13 -12.12
C LEU A 129 1.04 -8.59 -11.43
N GLY A 130 1.39 -9.86 -11.57
CA GLY A 130 2.62 -10.40 -11.00
C GLY A 130 3.90 -9.89 -11.69
N ALA A 131 3.84 -9.49 -12.96
CA ALA A 131 4.93 -8.78 -13.63
C ALA A 131 5.15 -7.35 -13.08
N GLN A 132 4.09 -6.72 -12.56
CA GLN A 132 4.15 -5.39 -11.95
C GLN A 132 4.54 -5.45 -10.46
N GLN A 133 4.15 -6.52 -9.75
CA GLN A 133 4.62 -6.82 -8.39
C GLN A 133 4.95 -8.32 -8.21
N PRO A 134 6.24 -8.70 -8.34
CA PRO A 134 6.68 -10.09 -8.13
C PRO A 134 6.47 -10.56 -6.68
N VAL A 135 6.26 -9.62 -5.75
CA VAL A 135 6.05 -9.89 -4.33
C VAL A 135 4.78 -10.70 -4.09
N LEU A 136 3.68 -10.40 -4.79
CA LEU A 136 2.43 -11.13 -4.62
C LEU A 136 2.46 -12.50 -5.30
N GLN A 137 3.33 -12.73 -6.29
CA GLN A 137 3.53 -14.05 -6.90
C GLN A 137 4.15 -15.06 -5.93
N ASN A 138 4.86 -14.58 -4.90
CA ASN A 138 5.54 -15.42 -3.93
C ASN A 138 4.71 -15.71 -2.68
N VAL A 139 3.47 -15.25 -2.62
CA VAL A 139 2.58 -15.49 -1.48
C VAL A 139 2.17 -16.97 -1.48
N ARG A 140 2.45 -17.64 -0.36
CA ARG A 140 2.15 -19.06 -0.14
C ARG A 140 1.04 -19.29 0.87
N ASN A 141 0.81 -18.33 1.76
CA ASN A 141 -0.20 -18.44 2.79
C ASN A 141 -0.98 -17.13 2.89
N VAL A 142 -2.31 -17.21 2.86
CA VAL A 142 -3.20 -16.09 3.14
C VAL A 142 -4.03 -16.41 4.38
N THR A 143 -3.94 -15.55 5.38
CA THR A 143 -4.78 -15.59 6.57
C THR A 143 -5.81 -14.48 6.49
N LEU A 144 -7.08 -14.83 6.58
CA LEU A 144 -8.20 -13.89 6.55
C LEU A 144 -8.90 -13.89 7.90
N THR A 145 -9.22 -12.71 8.40
CA THR A 145 -10.07 -12.50 9.56
C THR A 145 -11.32 -11.76 9.10
N ILE A 146 -12.47 -12.43 9.19
CA ILE A 146 -13.75 -11.87 8.79
C ILE A 146 -14.42 -11.30 10.04
N VAL A 147 -14.72 -10.00 10.01
CA VAL A 147 -15.36 -9.28 11.12
C VAL A 147 -16.71 -8.72 10.71
N TYR A 148 -17.56 -8.42 11.69
CA TYR A 148 -18.78 -7.63 11.49
C TYR A 148 -19.01 -6.74 12.70
N LYS A 149 -19.12 -5.42 12.49
CA LYS A 149 -19.23 -4.43 13.58
C LYS A 149 -18.16 -4.62 14.68
N GLY A 150 -16.95 -4.99 14.27
CA GLY A 150 -15.80 -5.20 15.18
C GLY A 150 -15.74 -6.57 15.87
N ALA A 151 -16.72 -7.45 15.67
CA ALA A 151 -16.68 -8.82 16.20
C ALA A 151 -16.16 -9.81 15.15
N THR A 152 -15.25 -10.71 15.55
CA THR A 152 -14.72 -11.76 14.66
C THR A 152 -15.76 -12.84 14.43
N LEU A 153 -16.13 -13.04 13.16
CA LEU A 153 -17.07 -14.07 12.74
C LEU A 153 -16.37 -15.39 12.44
N ALA A 154 -15.31 -15.31 11.64
CA ALA A 154 -14.57 -16.46 11.16
C ALA A 154 -13.11 -16.09 10.84
N THR A 155 -12.24 -17.08 10.92
CA THR A 155 -10.87 -17.00 10.40
C THR A 155 -10.71 -18.01 9.29
N ALA A 156 -9.97 -17.66 8.23
CA ALA A 156 -9.68 -18.56 7.13
C ALA A 156 -8.18 -18.60 6.84
N VAL A 157 -7.65 -19.79 6.56
CA VAL A 157 -6.28 -19.99 6.10
C VAL A 157 -6.32 -20.63 4.73
N ALA A 158 -5.69 -19.99 3.76
CA ALA A 158 -5.67 -20.42 2.37
C ALA A 158 -4.25 -20.61 1.87
N GLU A 159 -4.05 -21.68 1.10
CA GLU A 159 -2.79 -22.02 0.43
C GLU A 159 -3.04 -22.22 -1.07
N PRO A 160 -2.07 -21.94 -1.94
CA PRO A 160 -2.18 -22.18 -3.37
C PRO A 160 -2.60 -23.62 -3.68
N GLY A 161 -3.65 -23.78 -4.49
CA GLY A 161 -4.12 -25.08 -4.95
C GLY A 161 -4.87 -25.91 -3.91
N LYS A 162 -5.15 -25.36 -2.72
CA LYS A 162 -5.98 -26.00 -1.69
C LYS A 162 -7.25 -25.20 -1.43
N ASP A 163 -8.31 -25.88 -1.00
CA ASP A 163 -9.47 -25.20 -0.45
C ASP A 163 -9.11 -24.51 0.88
N PRO A 164 -9.59 -23.28 1.12
CA PRO A 164 -9.32 -22.57 2.36
C PRO A 164 -9.97 -23.27 3.55
N GLN A 165 -9.22 -23.40 4.64
CA GLN A 165 -9.71 -23.92 5.91
C GLN A 165 -10.32 -22.79 6.72
N ILE A 166 -11.60 -22.91 7.08
CA ILE A 166 -12.36 -21.85 7.77
C ILE A 166 -12.76 -22.34 9.16
N THR A 167 -12.53 -21.48 10.15
CA THR A 167 -12.93 -21.69 11.54
C THR A 167 -13.93 -20.61 11.92
N PHE A 168 -15.15 -21.01 12.30
CA PHE A 168 -16.18 -20.09 12.77
C PHE A 168 -16.02 -19.86 14.27
N VAL A 169 -15.94 -18.59 14.68
CA VAL A 169 -15.67 -18.18 16.06
C VAL A 169 -16.94 -17.66 16.74
N ASP A 170 -17.85 -17.06 15.98
CA ASP A 170 -19.08 -16.46 16.51
C ASP A 170 -20.10 -17.51 16.96
N SER A 171 -20.69 -17.31 18.14
CA SER A 171 -21.67 -18.23 18.73
C SER A 171 -22.99 -18.34 17.95
N ARG A 172 -23.35 -17.32 17.15
CA ARG A 172 -24.53 -17.34 16.27
C ARG A 172 -24.34 -18.24 15.05
N LEU A 173 -23.09 -18.65 14.81
CA LEU A 173 -22.68 -19.53 13.74
C LEU A 173 -22.37 -20.93 14.25
N GLN A 174 -22.77 -21.33 15.48
CA GLN A 174 -22.63 -22.70 16.01
C GLN A 174 -23.93 -23.50 15.80
#